data_AF-A0AB39UY73-F1
#
_entry.id   AF-A0AB39UY73-F1
#
_cell.length_a   1.000
_cell.length_b   1.000
_cell.length_c   1.000
_cell.angle_alpha   90.00
_cell.angle_beta   90.00
_cell.angle_gamma   90.00
#
_symmetry.space_group_name_H-M   'P 1'
#
loop_
_entity.id
_entity.type
_entity.pdbx_description
1 polymer ?
#
loop_
_entity_poly.entity_id
_entity_poly.type
_entity_poly.pdbx_seq_one_letter_code
_entity_poly.pdbx_strand_id
1 'polypeptide(L)'
;MRSPDERMHLHVGDITRLAVDAIVNAANDRLLPGGGVCGAIFRAAGPELIDACRQVAPCPTGEARLTPGYWLPARYIIHAVGPVWRGGLQGEAQQLKDCYRAILRCCEAHNIRHVAIPAISCGIFGYPPEEAAPVAVREVRDWLSSHDLPAEVTFCLFSDDMAMHYKQALDGSRGGGNASK
;
A
#
# COMPACT_ATOMS: atom_id res chain seq x y z
N MET A 1 5.19 11.76 -21.32
CA MET A 1 4.97 10.81 -20.22
C MET A 1 4.22 11.55 -19.13
N ARG A 2 3.17 10.97 -18.53
CA ARG A 2 2.45 11.63 -17.43
C ARG A 2 3.41 11.85 -16.26
N SER A 3 3.27 12.96 -15.55
CA SER A 3 4.03 13.20 -14.32
C SER A 3 3.68 12.15 -13.25
N PRO A 4 4.58 11.87 -12.28
CA PRO A 4 4.31 10.96 -11.18
C PRO A 4 3.01 11.30 -10.41
N ASP A 5 2.75 12.59 -10.20
CA ASP A 5 1.55 13.06 -9.48
C ASP A 5 0.25 12.76 -10.25
N GLU A 6 0.26 12.84 -11.58
CA GLU A 6 -0.91 12.50 -12.43
C GLU A 6 -1.21 11.00 -12.46
N ARG A 7 -0.30 10.17 -11.95
CA ARG A 7 -0.43 8.71 -11.84
C ARG A 7 -0.84 8.25 -10.43
N MET A 8 -1.00 9.18 -9.50
CA MET A 8 -1.43 8.91 -8.13
C MET A 8 -2.85 9.44 -7.91
N HIS A 9 -3.73 8.59 -7.39
CA HIS A 9 -5.13 8.90 -7.16
C HIS A 9 -5.51 8.65 -5.70
N LEU A 10 -6.49 9.41 -5.21
CA LEU A 10 -7.12 9.16 -3.92
C LEU A 10 -8.51 8.59 -4.16
N HIS A 11 -8.86 7.54 -3.43
CA HIS A 11 -10.20 6.98 -3.41
C HIS A 11 -10.62 6.75 -1.96
N VAL A 12 -11.80 7.23 -1.57
CA VAL A 12 -12.38 6.93 -0.24
C VAL A 12 -13.39 5.80 -0.42
N GLY A 13 -13.15 4.67 0.23
CA GLY A 13 -14.03 3.51 0.10
C GLY A 13 -13.42 2.18 0.52
N ASP A 14 -14.16 1.12 0.19
CA ASP A 14 -13.78 -0.27 0.45
C ASP A 14 -12.90 -0.81 -0.69
N ILE A 15 -11.62 -1.06 -0.36
CA ILE A 15 -10.63 -1.56 -1.30
C ILE A 15 -11.02 -2.90 -1.94
N THR A 16 -11.84 -3.72 -1.25
CA THR A 16 -12.27 -5.03 -1.76
C THR A 16 -13.21 -4.94 -2.95
N ARG A 17 -13.74 -3.74 -3.24
CA ARG A 17 -14.67 -3.47 -4.34
C ARG A 17 -13.98 -2.95 -5.61
N LEU A 18 -12.68 -2.67 -5.56
CA LEU A 18 -11.95 -2.07 -6.68
C LEU A 18 -11.58 -3.11 -7.74
N ALA A 19 -12.04 -2.89 -8.98
CA ALA A 19 -11.68 -3.67 -10.15
C ALA A 19 -10.37 -3.15 -10.76
N VAL A 20 -9.25 -3.56 -10.17
CA VAL A 20 -7.88 -3.19 -10.58
C VAL A 20 -7.03 -4.46 -10.77
N ASP A 21 -5.79 -4.32 -11.24
CA ASP A 21 -4.91 -5.48 -11.37
C ASP A 21 -4.57 -6.09 -10.00
N ALA A 22 -4.22 -5.25 -9.02
CA ALA A 22 -3.95 -5.71 -7.67
C ALA A 22 -4.47 -4.76 -6.59
N ILE A 23 -4.94 -5.33 -5.48
CA ILE A 23 -5.13 -4.59 -4.24
C ILE A 23 -4.05 -4.99 -3.24
N VAL A 24 -3.67 -4.08 -2.35
CA VAL A 24 -2.73 -4.37 -1.27
C VAL A 24 -3.48 -4.72 0.01
N ASN A 25 -3.07 -5.81 0.64
CA ASN A 25 -3.46 -6.17 1.99
C ASN A 25 -2.40 -5.69 2.99
N ALA A 26 -2.77 -4.83 3.94
CA ALA A 26 -1.95 -4.52 5.11
C ALA A 26 -1.99 -5.71 6.09
N ALA A 27 -1.02 -6.62 5.93
CA ALA A 27 -1.02 -7.93 6.56
C ALA A 27 -0.16 -7.98 7.85
N ASN A 28 -0.28 -9.10 8.57
CA ASN A 28 0.68 -9.52 9.59
C ASN A 28 1.73 -10.46 8.98
N ASP A 29 2.84 -10.68 9.69
CA ASP A 29 3.98 -11.49 9.27
C ASP A 29 3.65 -12.95 8.93
N ARG A 30 2.61 -13.49 9.57
CA ARG A 30 2.14 -14.86 9.34
C ARG A 30 1.19 -14.98 8.15
N LEU A 31 0.80 -13.86 7.52
CA LEU A 31 -0.20 -13.80 6.45
C LEU A 31 -1.53 -14.49 6.80
N LEU A 32 -1.92 -14.40 8.07
CA LEU A 32 -3.18 -14.98 8.56
C LEU A 32 -4.29 -13.92 8.56
N PRO A 33 -5.57 -14.35 8.52
CA PRO A 33 -6.70 -13.45 8.71
C PRO A 33 -6.55 -12.61 9.98
N GLY A 34 -6.76 -11.31 9.86
CA GLY A 34 -6.72 -10.35 10.96
C GLY A 34 -7.96 -9.46 11.00
N GLY A 35 -7.86 -8.35 11.73
CA GLY A 35 -8.89 -7.29 11.73
C GLY A 35 -8.73 -6.29 10.58
N GLY A 36 -9.54 -5.24 10.59
CA GLY A 36 -9.45 -4.12 9.64
C GLY A 36 -9.54 -4.54 8.17
N VAL A 37 -8.72 -3.89 7.34
CA VAL A 37 -8.66 -4.16 5.89
C VAL A 37 -8.24 -5.60 5.58
N CYS A 38 -7.33 -6.19 6.37
CA CYS A 38 -6.92 -7.57 6.21
C CYS A 38 -8.11 -8.53 6.36
N GLY A 39 -8.88 -8.38 7.44
CA GLY A 39 -10.09 -9.17 7.65
C GLY A 39 -11.14 -8.98 6.55
N ALA A 40 -11.30 -7.75 6.05
CA ALA A 40 -12.22 -7.47 4.94
C ALA A 40 -11.78 -8.20 3.65
N ILE A 41 -10.49 -8.15 3.30
CA ILE A 41 -9.93 -8.84 2.15
C ILE A 41 -10.09 -10.36 2.27
N PHE A 42 -9.79 -10.96 3.43
CA PHE A 42 -9.97 -12.41 3.61
C PHE A 42 -11.43 -12.85 3.49
N ARG A 43 -12.38 -12.06 4.02
CA ARG A 43 -13.81 -12.36 3.86
C ARG A 43 -14.27 -12.24 2.41
N ALA A 44 -13.77 -11.24 1.68
CA ALA A 44 -14.19 -10.95 0.31
C ALA A 44 -13.52 -11.86 -0.73
N ALA A 45 -12.28 -12.28 -0.51
CA ALA A 45 -11.54 -13.17 -1.41
C ALA A 45 -11.99 -14.63 -1.33
N GLY A 46 -12.56 -15.06 -0.21
CA GLY A 46 -12.97 -16.45 0.01
C GLY A 46 -11.92 -17.29 0.74
N PRO A 47 -12.30 -18.51 1.17
CA PRO A 47 -11.45 -19.38 2.00
C PRO A 47 -10.15 -19.82 1.32
N GLU A 48 -10.11 -19.87 -0.01
CA GLU A 48 -8.96 -20.31 -0.80
C GLU A 48 -7.73 -19.42 -0.59
N LEU A 49 -7.94 -18.16 -0.22
CA LEU A 49 -6.84 -17.23 0.10
C LEU A 49 -5.97 -17.73 1.26
N ILE A 50 -6.56 -18.43 2.24
CA ILE A 50 -5.81 -18.96 3.38
C ILE A 50 -4.75 -19.95 2.91
N ASP A 51 -5.09 -20.82 1.96
CA ASP A 51 -4.18 -21.84 1.47
C ASP A 51 -3.07 -21.24 0.60
N ALA A 52 -3.35 -20.22 -0.22
CA ALA A 52 -2.29 -19.50 -0.92
C ALA A 52 -1.36 -18.74 0.03
N CYS A 53 -1.90 -18.07 1.05
CA CYS A 53 -1.09 -17.38 2.06
C CYS A 53 -0.14 -18.34 2.78
N ARG A 54 -0.55 -19.58 3.06
CA ARG A 54 0.31 -20.61 3.67
C ARG A 54 1.53 -20.95 2.80
N GLN A 55 1.42 -20.88 1.47
CA GLN A 55 2.53 -21.21 0.56
C GLN A 55 3.59 -20.10 0.48
N VAL A 56 3.21 -18.85 0.79
CA VAL A 56 4.09 -17.68 0.62
C VAL A 56 4.50 -17.05 1.95
N ALA A 57 3.95 -17.52 3.07
CA ALA A 57 4.35 -17.12 4.41
C ALA A 57 5.71 -17.75 4.81
N PRO A 58 6.48 -17.10 5.70
CA PRO A 58 6.21 -15.81 6.34
C PRO A 58 6.54 -14.60 5.43
N CYS A 59 5.99 -13.44 5.79
CA CYS A 59 6.30 -12.14 5.18
C CYS A 59 6.86 -11.19 6.24
N PRO A 60 8.19 -11.03 6.35
CA PRO A 60 8.79 -10.07 7.29
C PRO A 60 8.30 -8.64 7.09
N THR A 61 8.40 -7.82 8.14
CA THR A 61 8.14 -6.38 8.07
C THR A 61 8.99 -5.73 6.99
N GLY A 62 8.38 -4.87 6.15
CA GLY A 62 9.03 -4.23 5.02
C GLY A 62 9.01 -5.06 3.73
N GLU A 63 8.46 -6.27 3.75
CA GLU A 63 8.33 -7.13 2.57
C GLU A 63 6.89 -7.27 2.08
N ALA A 64 6.75 -7.88 0.89
CA ALA A 64 5.47 -8.23 0.30
C ALA A 64 5.46 -9.63 -0.34
N ARG A 65 4.27 -10.24 -0.47
CA ARG A 65 3.99 -11.50 -1.18
C ARG A 65 2.77 -11.34 -2.09
N LEU A 66 2.73 -12.09 -3.19
CA LEU A 66 1.62 -12.05 -4.15
C LEU A 66 0.78 -13.33 -4.05
N THR A 67 -0.54 -13.18 -4.12
CA THR A 67 -1.49 -14.28 -4.30
C THR A 67 -2.56 -13.90 -5.35
N PRO A 68 -3.31 -14.87 -5.90
CA PRO A 68 -4.51 -14.58 -6.70
C PRO A 68 -5.58 -13.84 -5.87
N GLY A 69 -6.41 -13.02 -6.53
CA GLY A 69 -7.49 -12.28 -5.88
C GLY A 69 -8.77 -13.08 -5.60
N TYR A 70 -8.88 -14.29 -6.17
CA TYR A 70 -10.02 -15.20 -5.98
C TYR A 70 -11.36 -14.54 -6.30
N TRP A 71 -12.25 -14.40 -5.32
CA TRP A 71 -13.60 -13.84 -5.52
C TRP A 71 -13.60 -12.31 -5.61
N LEU A 72 -12.46 -11.66 -5.39
CA LEU A 72 -12.35 -10.21 -5.55
C LEU A 72 -12.45 -9.79 -7.03
N PRO A 73 -12.94 -8.58 -7.31
CA PRO A 73 -12.82 -7.97 -8.64
C PRO A 73 -11.35 -7.77 -9.06
N ALA A 74 -10.45 -7.62 -8.09
CA ALA A 74 -9.02 -7.49 -8.32
C ALA A 74 -8.38 -8.84 -8.68
N ARG A 75 -7.46 -8.84 -9.65
CA ARG A 75 -6.85 -10.08 -10.15
C ARG A 75 -5.86 -10.69 -9.16
N TYR A 76 -5.18 -9.84 -8.40
CA TYR A 76 -4.17 -10.23 -7.42
C TYR A 76 -4.35 -9.50 -6.07
N ILE A 77 -3.79 -10.10 -5.02
CA ILE A 77 -3.59 -9.45 -3.72
C ILE A 77 -2.09 -9.40 -3.45
N ILE A 78 -1.56 -8.20 -3.21
CA ILE A 78 -0.21 -8.00 -2.68
C ILE A 78 -0.33 -7.90 -1.16
N HIS A 79 0.14 -8.90 -0.43
CA HIS A 79 0.21 -8.88 1.03
C HIS A 79 1.49 -8.19 1.47
N ALA A 80 1.39 -7.04 2.12
CA ALA A 80 2.54 -6.27 2.57
C ALA A 80 2.47 -6.04 4.07
N VAL A 81 3.62 -6.16 4.75
CA VAL A 81 3.69 -6.08 6.22
C VAL A 81 4.38 -4.78 6.61
N GLY A 82 3.58 -3.82 7.05
CA GLY A 82 4.08 -2.55 7.59
C GLY A 82 4.58 -2.68 9.04
N PRO A 83 5.32 -1.68 9.53
CA PRO A 83 5.79 -1.65 10.92
C PRO A 83 4.65 -1.46 11.91
N VAL A 84 4.83 -1.99 13.13
CA VAL A 84 4.04 -1.60 14.30
C VAL A 84 4.65 -0.33 14.88
N TRP A 85 3.83 0.71 15.08
CA TRP A 85 4.29 1.98 15.64
C TRP A 85 4.68 1.83 17.11
N ARG A 86 5.90 2.23 17.46
CA ARG A 86 6.45 2.23 18.83
C ARG A 86 7.05 3.59 19.21
N GLY A 87 6.49 4.67 18.66
CA GLY A 87 6.93 6.03 18.92
C GLY A 87 7.99 6.58 17.96
N GLY A 88 8.26 5.89 16.84
CA GLY A 88 9.03 6.45 15.72
C GLY A 88 10.55 6.37 15.85
N LEU A 89 11.04 5.77 16.94
CA LEU A 89 12.47 5.69 17.25
C LEU A 89 13.08 4.29 16.99
N GLN A 90 12.30 3.36 16.44
CA GLN A 90 12.70 1.97 16.19
C GLN A 90 12.88 1.66 14.70
N GLY A 91 13.00 2.71 13.88
CA GLY A 91 13.18 2.59 12.42
C GLY A 91 11.88 2.36 11.65
N GLU A 92 10.72 2.63 12.26
CA GLU A 92 9.41 2.43 11.64
C GLU A 92 9.27 3.19 10.33
N ALA A 93 9.78 4.43 10.27
CA ALA A 93 9.77 5.20 9.03
C ALA A 93 10.51 4.48 7.89
N GLN A 94 11.67 3.85 8.17
CA GLN A 94 12.41 3.10 7.15
C GLN A 94 11.68 1.82 6.76
N GLN A 95 11.14 1.08 7.74
CA GLN A 95 10.36 -0.13 7.50
C GLN A 95 9.10 0.14 6.67
N LEU A 96 8.43 1.27 6.90
CA LEU A 96 7.28 1.69 6.10
C LEU A 96 7.71 1.98 4.66
N LYS A 97 8.84 2.67 4.45
CA LYS A 97 9.39 2.90 3.10
C LYS A 97 9.68 1.58 2.37
N ASP A 98 10.32 0.65 3.07
CA ASP A 98 10.66 -0.65 2.50
C ASP A 98 9.41 -1.43 2.11
N CYS A 99 8.35 -1.35 2.92
CA CYS A 99 7.04 -1.93 2.61
C CYS A 99 6.44 -1.37 1.30
N TYR A 100 6.43 -0.05 1.11
CA TYR A 100 5.98 0.56 -0.16
C TYR A 100 6.87 0.15 -1.34
N ARG A 101 8.20 0.12 -1.17
CA ARG A 101 9.12 -0.34 -2.22
C ARG A 101 8.89 -1.80 -2.58
N ALA A 102 8.62 -2.67 -1.61
CA ALA A 102 8.32 -4.08 -1.85
C ALA A 102 7.03 -4.25 -2.67
N ILE A 103 5.99 -3.47 -2.38
CA ILE A 103 4.76 -3.44 -3.18
C ILE A 103 5.05 -3.03 -4.63
N LEU A 104 5.79 -1.94 -4.83
CA LEU A 104 6.06 -1.38 -6.14
C LEU A 104 6.96 -2.31 -6.99
N ARG A 105 7.98 -2.92 -6.37
CA ARG A 105 8.78 -3.99 -6.98
C ARG A 105 7.93 -5.20 -7.36
N CYS A 106 6.98 -5.59 -6.51
CA CYS A 106 6.06 -6.67 -6.82
C CYS A 106 5.20 -6.32 -8.04
N CYS A 107 4.74 -5.07 -8.14
CA CYS A 107 3.97 -4.61 -9.29
C CYS A 107 4.77 -4.69 -10.59
N GLU A 108 6.00 -4.20 -10.59
CA GLU A 108 6.90 -4.28 -11.74
C GLU A 108 7.18 -5.74 -12.15
N ALA A 109 7.57 -6.58 -11.20
CA ALA A 109 7.93 -7.99 -11.45
C ALA A 109 6.78 -8.82 -12.04
N HIS A 110 5.52 -8.43 -11.79
CA HIS A 110 4.32 -9.16 -12.24
C HIS A 110 3.50 -8.38 -13.26
N ASN A 111 4.05 -7.30 -13.82
CA ASN A 111 3.39 -6.45 -14.82
C ASN A 111 2.00 -5.94 -14.37
N ILE A 112 1.86 -5.62 -13.08
CA ILE A 112 0.65 -5.03 -12.49
C ILE A 112 0.64 -3.55 -12.86
N ARG A 113 -0.39 -3.13 -13.61
CA ARG A 113 -0.47 -1.76 -14.12
C ARG A 113 -1.28 -0.84 -13.20
N HIS A 114 -2.30 -1.36 -12.54
CA HIS A 114 -3.14 -0.59 -11.62
C HIS A 114 -3.16 -1.25 -10.25
N VAL A 115 -2.63 -0.55 -9.23
CA VAL A 115 -2.59 -1.05 -7.86
C VAL A 115 -3.35 -0.11 -6.92
N ALA A 116 -4.19 -0.67 -6.05
CA ALA A 116 -4.79 0.07 -4.95
C ALA A 116 -4.10 -0.27 -3.63
N ILE A 117 -3.71 0.75 -2.86
CA ILE A 117 -2.95 0.62 -1.62
C ILE A 117 -3.73 1.27 -0.46
N PRO A 118 -4.00 0.56 0.65
CA PRO A 118 -4.64 1.16 1.81
C PRO A 118 -3.64 2.00 2.62
N ALA A 119 -4.11 2.70 3.66
CA ALA A 119 -3.23 3.35 4.63
C ALA A 119 -2.49 2.31 5.51
N ILE A 120 -1.37 1.78 5.01
CA ILE A 120 -0.57 0.75 5.68
C ILE A 120 -0.10 1.24 7.06
N SER A 121 -0.23 0.38 8.06
CA SER A 121 0.10 0.63 9.48
C SER A 121 -0.75 1.66 10.23
N CYS A 122 -1.61 2.45 9.57
CA CYS A 122 -2.41 3.49 10.23
C CYS A 122 -3.68 3.00 10.95
N GLY A 123 -3.92 1.68 10.97
CA GLY A 123 -5.02 1.05 11.69
C GLY A 123 -4.56 0.46 13.02
N ILE A 124 -4.71 -0.86 13.17
CA ILE A 124 -4.33 -1.62 14.38
C ILE A 124 -2.86 -1.42 14.77
N PHE A 125 -1.97 -1.18 13.81
CA PHE A 125 -0.53 -0.94 14.05
C PHE A 125 -0.21 0.48 14.54
N GLY A 126 -1.20 1.39 14.56
CA GLY A 126 -1.14 2.66 15.28
C GLY A 126 -0.21 3.72 14.71
N TYR A 127 0.26 3.59 13.47
CA TYR A 127 1.13 4.61 12.86
C TYR A 127 0.34 5.91 12.64
N PRO A 128 0.80 7.07 13.16
CA PRO A 128 0.13 8.35 12.98
C PRO A 128 -0.08 8.69 11.49
N PRO A 129 -1.32 8.92 11.02
CA PRO A 129 -1.60 9.22 9.61
C PRO A 129 -0.81 10.41 9.05
N GLU A 130 -0.62 11.45 9.85
CA GLU A 130 0.14 12.66 9.52
C GLU A 130 1.63 12.39 9.29
N GLU A 131 2.18 11.32 9.86
CA GLU A 131 3.55 10.89 9.65
C GLU A 131 3.66 9.82 8.54
N ALA A 132 2.69 8.91 8.45
CA ALA A 132 2.69 7.82 7.49
C ALA A 132 2.36 8.29 6.06
N ALA A 133 1.42 9.21 5.88
CA ALA A 133 0.98 9.65 4.56
C ALA A 133 2.10 10.34 3.75
N PRO A 134 2.93 11.24 4.33
CA PRO A 134 4.11 11.77 3.64
C PRO A 134 5.10 10.68 3.19
N VAL A 135 5.32 9.65 4.01
CA VAL A 135 6.20 8.52 3.66
C VAL A 135 5.62 7.76 2.47
N ALA A 136 4.34 7.40 2.52
CA ALA A 136 3.65 6.68 1.46
C ALA A 136 3.70 7.42 0.12
N VAL A 137 3.30 8.69 0.13
CA VAL A 137 3.22 9.52 -1.08
C VAL A 137 4.61 9.78 -1.66
N ARG A 138 5.61 10.04 -0.81
CA ARG A 138 6.99 10.27 -1.27
C ARG A 138 7.57 9.03 -1.94
N GLU A 139 7.48 7.86 -1.32
CA GLU A 139 8.06 6.64 -1.88
C GLU A 139 7.40 6.23 -3.20
N VAL A 140 6.06 6.38 -3.30
CA VAL A 140 5.36 6.14 -4.57
C VAL A 140 5.79 7.15 -5.63
N ARG A 141 5.88 8.45 -5.29
CA ARG A 141 6.34 9.46 -6.24
C ARG A 141 7.76 9.21 -6.75
N ASP A 142 8.68 8.95 -5.83
CA ASP A 142 10.10 8.72 -6.13
C ASP A 142 10.25 7.50 -7.06
N TRP A 143 9.48 6.43 -6.80
CA TRP A 143 9.42 5.26 -7.67
C TRP A 143 8.88 5.59 -9.07
N LEU A 144 7.70 6.22 -9.16
CA LEU A 144 7.05 6.54 -10.44
C LEU A 144 7.83 7.55 -11.28
N SER A 145 8.78 8.29 -10.68
CA SER A 145 9.69 9.20 -11.38
C SER A 145 10.75 8.48 -12.21
N SER A 146 11.03 7.20 -11.90
CA SER A 146 12.08 6.40 -12.52
C SER A 146 11.59 5.06 -13.09
N HIS A 147 10.31 4.72 -12.91
CA HIS A 147 9.73 3.45 -13.36
C HIS A 147 8.39 3.64 -14.08
N ASP A 148 8.16 2.83 -15.10
CA ASP A 148 6.92 2.82 -15.90
C ASP A 148 5.77 2.05 -15.23
N LEU A 149 6.09 1.16 -14.28
CA LEU A 149 5.11 0.35 -13.54
C LEU A 149 5.16 0.64 -12.04
N PRO A 150 4.03 0.54 -11.33
CA PRO A 150 2.66 0.45 -11.88
C PRO A 150 2.29 1.72 -12.67
N ALA A 151 1.46 1.59 -13.69
CA ALA A 151 1.04 2.74 -14.50
C ALA A 151 0.25 3.76 -13.66
N GLU A 152 -0.60 3.29 -12.76
CA GLU A 152 -1.40 4.10 -11.83
C GLU A 152 -1.42 3.47 -10.43
N VAL A 153 -1.36 4.33 -9.41
CA VAL A 153 -1.48 3.97 -7.99
C VAL A 153 -2.68 4.68 -7.39
N THR A 154 -3.60 3.94 -6.78
CA THR A 154 -4.72 4.50 -6.02
C THR A 154 -4.48 4.28 -4.53
N PHE A 155 -4.36 5.36 -3.75
CA PHE A 155 -4.46 5.27 -2.30
C PHE A 155 -5.94 5.13 -1.93
N CYS A 156 -6.34 3.93 -1.50
CA CYS A 156 -7.71 3.60 -1.11
C CYS A 156 -7.87 3.76 0.40
N LEU A 157 -8.52 4.83 0.83
CA LEU A 157 -8.55 5.28 2.20
C LEU A 157 -9.96 5.04 2.77
N PHE A 158 -10.04 4.61 4.03
CA PHE A 158 -11.33 4.18 4.59
C PHE A 158 -12.24 5.34 5.01
N SER A 159 -11.66 6.53 5.24
CA SER A 159 -12.39 7.73 5.67
C SER A 159 -11.87 8.99 4.98
N ASP A 160 -12.69 10.03 4.95
CA ASP A 160 -12.30 11.36 4.48
C ASP A 160 -11.17 11.95 5.32
N ASP A 161 -11.15 11.70 6.64
CA ASP A 161 -10.07 12.13 7.54
C ASP A 161 -8.70 11.59 7.10
N MET A 162 -8.64 10.28 6.79
CA MET A 162 -7.42 9.68 6.25
C MET A 162 -7.07 10.29 4.89
N ALA A 163 -8.06 10.54 4.04
CA ALA A 163 -7.86 11.18 2.74
C ALA A 163 -7.32 12.60 2.83
N MET A 164 -7.67 13.35 3.88
CA MET A 164 -7.10 14.68 4.10
C MET A 164 -5.58 14.63 4.32
N HIS A 165 -5.07 13.66 5.09
CA HIS A 165 -3.62 13.50 5.30
C HIS A 165 -2.87 13.18 3.99
N TYR A 166 -3.42 12.27 3.17
CA TYR A 166 -2.82 11.93 1.88
C TYR A 166 -2.93 13.06 0.86
N LYS A 167 -4.03 13.81 0.85
CA LYS A 167 -4.19 15.01 0.02
C LYS A 167 -3.15 16.08 0.37
N GLN A 168 -2.98 16.37 1.66
CA GLN A 168 -1.94 17.30 2.13
C GLN A 168 -0.54 16.84 1.72
N ALA A 169 -0.24 15.54 1.83
CA ALA A 169 1.05 14.99 1.41
C ALA A 169 1.27 15.12 -0.11
N LEU A 170 0.23 14.90 -0.93
CA LEU A 170 0.30 15.10 -2.38
C LEU A 170 0.54 16.57 -2.74
N ASP A 171 -0.20 17.49 -2.12
CA ASP A 171 -0.10 18.92 -2.37
C ASP A 171 1.22 19.52 -1.88
N GLY A 172 1.67 19.17 -0.67
CA GLY A 172 2.89 19.70 -0.05
C GLY A 172 4.18 19.29 -0.77
N SER A 173 4.14 18.20 -1.53
CA SER A 173 5.27 17.74 -2.34
C SER A 173 5.50 18.57 -3.60
N ARG A 174 4.50 19.35 -4.04
CA ARG A 174 4.61 20.22 -5.23
C ARG A 174 5.47 21.47 -4.99
N GLY A 175 5.80 21.78 -3.73
CA GLY A 175 6.56 22.98 -3.33
C GLY A 175 8.06 22.77 -3.05
N GLY A 176 8.59 21.54 -3.14
CA GLY A 176 9.94 21.19 -2.67
C GLY A 176 11.07 21.29 -3.69
N GLY A 177 10.88 22.02 -4.79
CA GLY A 177 11.80 22.05 -5.93
C GLY A 177 12.57 23.35 -6.11
N ASN A 178 13.28 23.87 -5.10
CA ASN A 178 14.55 24.58 -5.32
C ASN A 178 15.29 24.87 -4.01
N ALA A 179 16.37 24.12 -3.75
CA ALA A 179 17.48 24.57 -2.93
C ALA A 179 18.73 23.80 -3.37
N SER A 180 19.26 24.18 -4.54
CA SER A 180 20.62 23.84 -4.92
C SER A 180 21.57 24.81 -4.24
N LYS A 181 22.59 24.23 -3.59
CA LYS A 181 23.95 24.72 -3.29
C LYS A 181 24.23 26.21 -3.37
#